data_AF-A0A942Z2V2-F1
#
_entry.id   AF-A0A942Z2V2-F1
#
_cell.length_a   1.000
_cell.length_b   1.000
_cell.length_c   1.000
_cell.angle_alpha   90.00
_cell.angle_beta   90.00
_cell.angle_gamma   90.00
#
_symmetry.space_group_name_H-M   'P 1'
#
loop_
_entity.id
_entity.type
_entity.pdbx_description
1 polymer ?
#
loop_
_entity_poly.entity_id
_entity_poly.type
_entity_poly.pdbx_seq_one_letter_code
_entity_poly.pdbx_strand_id
1 'polypeptide(L)'
;MTVEEKLHLLGIPLSHIQFLKETNLKLSPDGYFPKKDLNKLIIPVSKIVGLDLKGEPGYSWWDHLTRKRGDLTRLAFLVRRLAQLGLEGYKATYMMEEYVQDINLLYFPEIDFYIGSNGLHRITMAKLTNVEYLISDVTIMERTNKFLNNSLMEK
;
A
#
# COMPACT_ATOMS: atom_id res chain seq x y z
N MET A 1 25.92 -12.06 -1.71
CA MET A 1 25.10 -11.17 -0.86
C MET A 1 23.64 -11.22 -1.32
N THR A 2 22.76 -11.69 -0.44
CA THR A 2 21.31 -11.85 -0.68
C THR A 2 20.59 -10.49 -0.76
N VAL A 3 19.30 -10.48 -1.10
CA VAL A 3 18.52 -9.23 -1.12
C VAL A 3 18.28 -8.72 0.30
N GLU A 4 18.06 -9.64 1.24
CA GLU A 4 17.89 -9.37 2.66
C GLU A 4 19.11 -8.69 3.26
N GLU A 5 20.31 -9.22 3.00
CA GLU A 5 21.56 -8.63 3.47
C GLU A 5 21.76 -7.20 2.94
N LYS A 6 21.46 -6.97 1.66
CA LYS A 6 21.52 -5.62 1.07
C LYS A 6 20.56 -4.65 1.74
N LEU A 7 19.33 -5.07 1.99
CA LEU A 7 18.32 -4.23 2.65
C LEU A 7 18.67 -3.97 4.12
N HIS A 8 19.25 -4.96 4.80
CA HIS A 8 19.72 -4.79 6.16
C HIS A 8 20.84 -3.75 6.26
N LEU A 9 21.81 -3.78 5.33
CA LEU A 9 22.85 -2.75 5.23
C LEU A 9 22.29 -1.35 4.92
N LEU A 10 21.10 -1.27 4.31
CA LEU A 10 20.37 -0.01 4.07
C LEU A 10 19.52 0.43 5.28
N GLY A 11 19.63 -0.25 6.42
CA GLY A 11 18.95 0.11 7.67
C GLY A 11 17.61 -0.57 7.89
N ILE A 12 17.19 -1.50 7.03
CA ILE A 12 15.94 -2.25 7.23
C ILE A 12 16.16 -3.36 8.27
N PRO A 13 15.41 -3.40 9.38
CA PRO A 13 15.58 -4.47 10.37
C PRO A 13 15.26 -5.85 9.78
N LEU A 14 16.06 -6.87 10.12
CA LEU A 14 15.79 -8.26 9.70
C LEU A 14 14.43 -8.76 10.20
N SER A 15 14.02 -8.35 11.40
CA SER A 15 12.69 -8.63 11.95
C SER A 15 11.56 -8.06 11.07
N HIS A 16 11.77 -6.85 10.52
CA HIS A 16 10.81 -6.25 9.59
C HIS A 16 10.78 -6.98 8.24
N ILE A 17 11.94 -7.42 7.74
CA ILE A 17 12.00 -8.27 6.55
C ILE A 17 11.23 -9.58 6.76
N GLN A 18 11.35 -10.20 7.94
CA GLN A 18 10.59 -11.39 8.29
C GLN A 18 9.07 -11.12 8.31
N PHE A 19 8.66 -10.01 8.94
CA PHE A 19 7.27 -9.56 8.91
C PHE A 19 6.73 -9.42 7.47
N LEU A 20 7.51 -8.84 6.54
CA LEU A 20 7.11 -8.69 5.14
C LEU A 20 6.96 -10.02 4.40
N LYS A 21 7.71 -11.06 4.81
CA LYS A 21 7.63 -12.43 4.26
C LYS A 21 6.40 -13.18 4.76
N GLU A 22 6.00 -12.94 6.00
CA GLU A 22 4.90 -13.65 6.65
C GLU A 22 3.54 -12.95 6.44
N THR A 23 3.54 -11.66 6.11
CA THR A 23 2.32 -10.88 5.96
C THR A 23 1.85 -10.85 4.51
N ASN A 24 0.74 -11.53 4.26
CA ASN A 24 0.07 -11.55 2.97
C ASN A 24 -0.79 -10.32 2.72
N LEU A 25 -0.87 -9.90 1.45
CA LEU A 25 -1.80 -8.87 1.02
C LEU A 25 -3.24 -9.36 1.22
N LYS A 26 -4.11 -8.49 1.74
CA LYS A 26 -5.55 -8.75 1.75
C LYS A 26 -6.17 -8.41 0.40
N LEU A 27 -7.24 -9.14 0.07
CA LEU A 27 -8.09 -8.88 -1.08
C LEU A 27 -8.94 -7.61 -0.85
N SER A 28 -9.20 -6.87 -1.93
CA SER A 28 -10.21 -5.81 -1.94
C SER A 28 -11.62 -6.41 -1.72
N PRO A 29 -12.37 -5.98 -0.69
CA PRO A 29 -13.68 -6.53 -0.40
C PRO A 29 -14.68 -6.28 -1.53
N ASP A 30 -15.48 -7.29 -1.84
CA ASP A 30 -16.58 -7.18 -2.79
C ASP A 30 -17.75 -6.36 -2.21
N GLY A 31 -18.58 -5.79 -3.10
CA GLY A 31 -19.80 -5.08 -2.72
C GLY A 31 -19.58 -3.66 -2.20
N TYR A 32 -18.41 -3.08 -2.43
CA TYR A 32 -18.12 -1.68 -2.19
C TYR A 32 -18.08 -0.87 -3.49
N PHE A 33 -18.43 0.41 -3.42
CA PHE A 33 -18.35 1.35 -4.54
C PHE A 33 -17.71 2.68 -4.10
N PRO A 34 -17.05 3.41 -5.02
CA PRO A 34 -16.54 4.74 -4.75
C PRO A 34 -17.65 5.71 -4.31
N LYS A 35 -17.50 6.32 -3.14
CA LYS A 35 -18.44 7.33 -2.60
C LYS A 35 -17.91 8.75 -2.78
N LYS A 36 -16.64 8.96 -2.45
CA LYS A 36 -16.04 10.30 -2.36
C LYS A 36 -14.53 10.22 -2.48
N ASP A 37 -13.95 11.15 -3.24
CA ASP A 37 -12.50 11.35 -3.28
C ASP A 37 -12.07 12.45 -2.31
N LEU A 38 -10.93 12.23 -1.66
CA LEU A 38 -10.26 13.14 -0.76
C LEU A 38 -8.80 13.25 -1.19
N ASN A 39 -8.28 14.46 -1.32
CA ASN A 39 -6.92 14.66 -1.79
C ASN A 39 -5.98 14.97 -0.63
N LYS A 40 -4.72 14.56 -0.78
CA LYS A 40 -3.60 14.94 0.12
C LYS A 40 -3.85 14.63 1.60
N LEU A 41 -4.36 13.44 1.90
CA LEU A 41 -4.51 12.99 3.28
C LEU A 41 -3.21 12.38 3.81
N ILE A 42 -2.95 12.56 5.10
CA ILE A 42 -1.87 11.87 5.82
C ILE A 42 -2.40 10.50 6.27
N ILE A 43 -1.82 9.44 5.73
CA ILE A 43 -2.29 8.07 5.90
C ILE A 43 -1.27 7.25 6.69
N PRO A 44 -1.67 6.57 7.77
CA PRO A 44 -0.80 5.61 8.45
C PRO A 44 -0.53 4.42 7.54
N VAL A 45 0.74 4.18 7.21
CA VAL A 45 1.14 3.09 6.30
C VAL A 45 0.82 1.73 6.89
N SER A 46 0.76 1.60 8.21
CA SER A 46 0.32 0.39 8.90
C SER A 46 -1.08 -0.07 8.47
N LYS A 47 -2.00 0.85 8.14
CA LYS A 47 -3.37 0.54 7.70
C LYS A 47 -3.49 0.17 6.22
N ILE A 48 -2.41 0.31 5.43
CA ILE A 48 -2.38 -0.19 4.05
C ILE A 48 -2.09 -1.69 4.10
N VAL A 49 -3.00 -2.54 3.66
CA VAL A 49 -2.88 -3.99 3.85
C VAL A 49 -2.87 -4.79 2.55
N GLY A 50 -2.99 -4.12 1.42
CA GLY A 50 -3.06 -4.75 0.11
C GLY A 50 -2.82 -3.77 -1.02
N LEU A 51 -2.71 -4.33 -2.21
CA LEU A 51 -2.56 -3.64 -3.48
C LEU A 51 -3.66 -4.20 -4.40
N ASP A 52 -4.32 -3.33 -5.16
CA ASP A 52 -5.46 -3.68 -6.03
C ASP A 52 -4.96 -4.28 -7.36
N LEU A 53 -5.29 -3.71 -8.53
CA LEU A 53 -5.07 -4.24 -9.90
C LEU A 53 -3.73 -4.93 -10.25
N LYS A 54 -2.67 -4.77 -9.44
CA LYS A 54 -1.38 -5.49 -9.61
C LYS A 54 -0.87 -6.24 -8.37
N GLY A 55 -1.62 -6.17 -7.26
CA GLY A 55 -1.39 -7.00 -6.09
C GLY A 55 -2.13 -8.31 -6.21
N GLU A 56 -1.42 -9.42 -6.01
CA GLU A 56 -2.03 -10.74 -5.93
C GLU A 56 -2.30 -11.05 -4.45
N PRO A 57 -3.58 -11.09 -4.02
CA PRO A 57 -3.92 -11.40 -2.63
C PRO A 57 -3.46 -12.82 -2.27
N GLY A 58 -3.18 -13.04 -0.98
CA GLY A 58 -2.66 -14.33 -0.50
C GLY A 58 -1.15 -14.55 -0.73
N TYR A 59 -0.46 -13.60 -1.37
CA TYR A 59 1.00 -13.55 -1.39
C TYR A 59 1.54 -12.44 -0.50
N SER A 60 2.78 -12.61 -0.06
CA SER A 60 3.41 -11.71 0.89
C SER A 60 3.82 -10.38 0.26
N TRP A 61 3.97 -9.35 1.10
CA TRP A 61 4.63 -8.11 0.68
C TRP A 61 6.02 -8.40 0.08
N TRP A 62 6.73 -9.40 0.62
CA TRP A 62 8.02 -9.84 0.12
C TRP A 62 7.95 -10.49 -1.27
N ASP A 63 6.95 -11.33 -1.55
CA ASP A 63 6.78 -11.93 -2.89
C ASP A 63 6.59 -10.84 -3.95
N HIS A 64 5.93 -9.74 -3.58
CA HIS A 64 5.73 -8.59 -4.46
C HIS A 64 7.01 -7.77 -4.61
N LEU A 65 7.69 -7.48 -3.49
CA LEU A 65 8.98 -6.79 -3.48
C LEU A 65 10.02 -7.49 -4.36
N THR A 66 10.09 -8.82 -4.28
CA THR A 66 11.05 -9.65 -5.02
C THR A 66 10.59 -9.97 -6.43
N ARG A 67 9.43 -9.47 -6.86
CA ARG A 67 8.82 -9.71 -8.17
C ARG A 67 8.56 -11.19 -8.45
N LYS A 68 8.43 -12.00 -7.40
CA LYS A 68 7.90 -13.36 -7.51
C LYS A 68 6.41 -13.30 -7.88
N ARG A 69 5.72 -12.23 -7.50
CA ARG A 69 4.33 -11.89 -7.88
C ARG A 69 4.17 -10.41 -8.19
N GLY A 70 3.22 -10.10 -9.08
CA GLY A 70 2.97 -8.74 -9.58
C GLY A 70 4.07 -8.19 -10.50
N ASP A 71 3.76 -7.15 -11.26
CA ASP A 71 4.74 -6.41 -12.08
C ASP A 71 5.18 -5.12 -11.40
N LEU A 72 6.26 -5.23 -10.61
CA LEU A 72 6.89 -4.11 -9.91
C LEU A 72 8.25 -3.68 -10.51
N THR A 73 8.35 -3.58 -11.84
CA THR A 73 9.57 -3.18 -12.59
C THR A 73 10.31 -1.92 -12.09
N ARG A 74 9.64 -0.93 -11.48
CA ARG A 74 10.27 0.31 -10.98
C ARG A 74 10.94 0.17 -9.60
N LEU A 75 10.86 -0.97 -8.93
CA LEU A 75 11.45 -1.16 -7.59
C LEU A 75 12.97 -0.98 -7.58
N ALA A 76 13.68 -1.46 -8.61
CA ALA A 76 15.14 -1.33 -8.67
C ALA A 76 15.60 0.14 -8.62
N PHE A 77 14.86 1.04 -9.29
CA PHE A 77 15.13 2.48 -9.24
C PHE A 77 14.88 3.05 -7.84
N LEU A 78 13.79 2.66 -7.19
CA LEU A 78 13.46 3.13 -5.85
C LEU A 78 14.46 2.65 -4.78
N VAL A 79 14.96 1.41 -4.90
CA VAL A 79 16.03 0.89 -4.04
C VAL A 79 17.34 1.66 -4.23
N ARG A 80 17.69 2.02 -5.47
CA ARG A 80 18.86 2.90 -5.72
C ARG A 80 18.69 4.27 -5.07
N ARG A 81 17.50 4.85 -5.15
CA ARG A 81 17.19 6.13 -4.47
C ARG A 81 17.26 6.01 -2.95
N LEU A 82 16.79 4.90 -2.36
CA LEU A 82 16.98 4.60 -0.94
C LEU A 82 18.47 4.57 -0.56
N ALA A 83 19.30 3.90 -1.35
CA ALA A 83 20.74 3.86 -1.11
C ALA A 83 21.41 5.24 -1.21
N GLN A 84 20.92 6.12 -2.08
CA GLN A 84 21.44 7.48 -2.26
C GLN A 84 21.04 8.43 -1.13
N LEU A 85 19.79 8.36 -0.66
CA LEU A 85 19.26 9.26 0.36
C LEU A 85 19.51 8.78 1.80
N GLY A 86 19.80 7.50 1.98
CA GLY A 86 19.72 6.84 3.28
C GLY A 86 18.27 6.61 3.72
N LEU A 87 18.07 5.78 4.75
CA LEU A 87 16.74 5.35 5.18
C LEU A 87 15.85 6.53 5.60
N GLU A 88 16.34 7.39 6.50
CA GLU A 88 15.55 8.50 7.03
C GLU A 88 15.30 9.57 5.96
N GLY A 89 16.28 9.87 5.12
CA GLY A 89 16.12 10.78 3.99
C GLY A 89 15.10 10.25 2.97
N TYR A 90 15.09 8.94 2.71
CA TYR A 90 14.09 8.32 1.84
C TYR A 90 12.69 8.34 2.47
N LYS A 91 12.56 8.03 3.77
CA LYS A 91 11.28 8.10 4.49
C LYS A 91 10.67 9.50 4.44
N ALA A 92 11.49 10.54 4.61
CA ALA A 92 11.03 11.94 4.56
C ALA A 92 10.35 12.31 3.23
N THR A 93 10.70 11.63 2.12
CA THR A 93 10.08 11.90 0.81
C THR A 93 8.59 11.60 0.78
N TYR A 94 8.07 10.71 1.65
CA TYR A 94 6.64 10.39 1.70
C TYR A 94 5.76 11.53 2.25
N MET A 95 6.37 12.58 2.78
CA MET A 95 5.69 13.80 3.21
C MET A 95 5.87 14.97 2.22
N MET A 96 6.53 14.73 1.09
CA MET A 96 6.68 15.72 0.01
C MET A 96 5.60 15.47 -1.04
N GLU A 97 4.77 16.48 -1.31
CA GLU A 97 3.64 16.37 -2.25
C GLU A 97 4.09 15.87 -3.63
N GLU A 98 5.24 16.33 -4.11
CA GLU A 98 5.77 15.98 -5.44
C GLU A 98 6.17 14.51 -5.54
N TYR A 99 6.57 13.90 -4.42
CA TYR A 99 6.99 12.51 -4.39
C TYR A 99 5.81 11.54 -4.39
N VAL A 100 4.72 11.93 -3.72
CA VAL A 100 3.53 11.11 -3.55
C VAL A 100 2.45 11.36 -4.59
N GLN A 101 2.67 12.30 -5.51
CA GLN A 101 1.78 12.53 -6.65
C GLN A 101 1.45 11.19 -7.34
N ASP A 102 0.18 10.88 -7.57
CA ASP A 102 -0.30 9.61 -8.14
C ASP A 102 -0.15 8.38 -7.21
N ILE A 103 -0.10 8.55 -5.89
CA ILE A 103 -0.40 7.48 -4.93
C ILE A 103 -1.87 7.61 -4.57
N ASN A 104 -2.66 6.61 -4.98
CA ASN A 104 -4.09 6.55 -4.71
C ASN A 104 -4.40 5.33 -3.84
N LEU A 105 -5.22 5.52 -2.82
CA LEU A 105 -5.70 4.46 -1.94
C LEU A 105 -7.23 4.37 -1.96
N LEU A 106 -7.74 3.15 -1.85
CA LEU A 106 -9.14 2.87 -1.55
C LEU A 106 -9.27 2.68 -0.05
N TYR A 107 -10.09 3.49 0.61
CA TYR A 107 -10.36 3.39 2.05
C TYR A 107 -11.70 2.73 2.31
N PHE A 108 -11.72 1.72 3.18
CA PHE A 108 -12.92 0.98 3.55
C PHE A 108 -13.29 1.28 5.01
N PRO A 109 -14.21 2.22 5.29
CA PRO A 109 -14.45 2.71 6.64
C PRO A 109 -14.95 1.64 7.63
N GLU A 110 -15.75 0.67 7.17
CA GLU A 110 -16.33 -0.37 8.03
C GLU A 110 -15.29 -1.29 8.69
N ILE A 111 -14.13 -1.43 8.04
CA ILE A 111 -13.05 -2.34 8.46
C ILE A 111 -11.71 -1.61 8.61
N ASP A 112 -11.74 -0.27 8.54
CA ASP A 112 -10.65 0.66 8.85
C ASP A 112 -9.29 0.30 8.23
N PHE A 113 -9.27 0.13 6.91
CA PHE A 113 -8.04 -0.19 6.19
C PHE A 113 -8.03 0.37 4.76
N TYR A 114 -6.84 0.37 4.18
CA TYR A 114 -6.57 0.89 2.85
C TYR A 114 -6.03 -0.19 1.91
N ILE A 115 -6.39 -0.10 0.65
CA ILE A 115 -5.82 -0.85 -0.46
C ILE A 115 -5.20 0.13 -1.46
N GLY A 116 -3.97 -0.12 -1.91
CA GLY A 116 -3.34 0.72 -2.93
C GLY A 116 -3.94 0.48 -4.32
N SER A 117 -4.46 1.52 -4.98
CA SER A 117 -5.00 1.44 -6.35
C SER A 117 -4.07 2.05 -7.40
N ASN A 118 -3.21 2.99 -7.01
CA ASN A 118 -2.16 3.55 -7.86
C ASN A 118 -0.85 3.77 -7.08
N GLY A 119 0.27 3.93 -7.78
CA GLY A 119 1.57 4.16 -7.14
C GLY A 119 2.10 2.94 -6.37
N LEU A 120 1.71 1.73 -6.77
CA LEU A 120 1.95 0.48 -6.04
C LEU A 120 3.42 0.22 -5.69
N HIS A 121 4.37 0.63 -6.55
CA HIS A 121 5.80 0.52 -6.25
C HIS A 121 6.21 1.38 -5.04
N ARG A 122 5.68 2.61 -4.96
CA ARG A 122 5.96 3.53 -3.84
C ARG A 122 5.30 3.07 -2.56
N ILE A 123 4.09 2.50 -2.64
CA ILE A 123 3.40 1.90 -1.49
C ILE A 123 4.19 0.68 -0.98
N THR A 124 4.65 -0.18 -1.89
CA THR A 124 5.49 -1.34 -1.53
C THR A 124 6.79 -0.89 -0.87
N MET A 125 7.41 0.17 -1.38
CA MET A 125 8.60 0.75 -0.76
C MET A 125 8.31 1.41 0.59
N ALA A 126 7.14 2.03 0.78
CA ALA A 126 6.73 2.61 2.06
C ALA A 126 6.61 1.52 3.13
N LYS A 127 6.03 0.37 2.75
CA LYS A 127 6.01 -0.83 3.59
C LYS A 127 7.39 -1.38 3.86
N LEU A 128 8.25 -1.49 2.83
CA LEU A 128 9.63 -1.96 2.99
C LEU A 128 10.41 -1.12 4.00
N THR A 129 10.35 0.21 3.86
CA THR A 129 11.12 1.14 4.68
C THR A 129 10.50 1.39 6.05
N ASN A 130 9.34 0.79 6.33
CA ASN A 130 8.58 0.96 7.55
C ASN A 130 8.36 2.45 7.88
N VAL A 131 7.98 3.25 6.89
CA VAL A 131 7.61 4.65 7.12
C VAL A 131 6.27 4.70 7.87
N GLU A 132 6.10 5.64 8.79
CA GLU A 132 4.91 5.71 9.65
C GLU A 132 3.70 6.24 8.88
N TYR A 133 3.90 7.33 8.13
CA TYR A 133 2.86 8.00 7.36
C TYR A 133 3.31 8.30 5.93
N LEU A 134 2.34 8.48 5.04
CA LEU A 134 2.53 9.06 3.71
C LEU A 134 1.37 9.99 3.37
N ILE A 135 1.62 10.96 2.50
CA ILE A 135 0.55 11.76 1.87
C ILE A 135 -0.01 10.97 0.68
N SER A 136 -1.32 10.95 0.49
CA SER A 136 -1.96 10.27 -0.66
C SER A 136 -3.37 10.78 -0.91
N ASP A 137 -3.83 10.61 -2.16
CA ASP A 137 -5.24 10.77 -2.51
C ASP A 137 -6.02 9.48 -2.16
N VAL A 138 -7.23 9.64 -1.64
CA VAL A 138 -8.04 8.56 -1.08
C VAL A 138 -9.43 8.59 -1.66
N THR A 139 -9.86 7.46 -2.22
CA THR A 139 -11.26 7.20 -2.54
C THR A 139 -11.90 6.44 -1.39
N ILE A 140 -12.90 7.06 -0.74
CA ILE A 140 -13.72 6.41 0.29
C ILE A 140 -14.66 5.43 -0.42
N MET A 141 -14.64 4.19 0.04
CA MET A 141 -15.48 3.10 -0.42
C MET A 141 -16.70 2.94 0.50
N GLU A 142 -17.89 2.78 -0.06
CA GLU A 142 -19.12 2.54 0.68
C GLU A 142 -19.70 1.18 0.31
N ARG A 143 -20.16 0.42 1.31
CA ARG A 143 -20.78 -0.87 1.08
C ARG A 143 -22.20 -0.68 0.56
N THR A 144 -22.58 -1.38 -0.51
CA THR A 144 -23.97 -1.41 -0.93
C THR A 144 -24.77 -2.39 -0.06
N ASN A 145 -25.72 -1.88 0.71
CA ASN A 145 -26.78 -2.72 1.29
C ASN A 145 -27.84 -3.05 0.22
N LYS A 146 -27.52 -3.91 -0.75
CA LYS A 146 -28.48 -4.34 -1.79
C LYS A 146 -29.72 -5.07 -1.23
N PHE A 147 -29.73 -5.42 0.05
CA PHE A 147 -30.85 -6.09 0.72
C PHE A 147 -31.90 -5.14 1.34
N LEU A 148 -31.66 -3.82 1.44
CA LEU A 148 -32.66 -2.90 2.02
C LEU A 148 -33.67 -2.34 1.00
N ASN A 149 -33.31 -2.25 -0.28
CA ASN A 149 -34.16 -1.62 -1.30
C ASN A 149 -35.28 -2.51 -1.86
N ASN A 150 -35.28 -3.81 -1.61
CA ASN A 150 -36.39 -4.69 -2.01
C ASN A 150 -37.54 -4.75 -0.99
N SER A 151 -37.40 -4.18 0.21
CA SER A 151 -38.47 -4.16 1.22
C SER A 151 -39.40 -2.94 1.13
N LEU A 152 -39.07 -1.97 0.27
CA LEU A 152 -39.83 -0.71 0.12
C LEU A 152 -40.62 -0.62 -1.20
N MET A 153 -40.60 -1.67 -2.05
CA MET A 153 -41.41 -1.74 -3.27
C MET A 153 -42.58 -2.72 -3.18
N GLU A 154 -42.86 -3.29 -2.00
CA GLU A 154 -44.05 -4.12 -1.72
C GLU A 154 -44.97 -3.45 -0.68
N LYS A 155 -45.38 -2.20 -0.93
CA LYS A 155 -46.54 -1.60 -0.26
C LYS A 155 -47.44 -0.88 -1.25
#